data_AF-A0A5K7YT52-F1
#
_entry.id   AF-A0A5K7YT52-F1
#
_cell.length_a   1.000
_cell.length_b   1.000
_cell.length_c   1.000
_cell.angle_alpha   90.00
_cell.angle_beta   90.00
_cell.angle_gamma   90.00
#
_symmetry.space_group_name_H-M   'P 1'
#
loop_
_entity.id
_entity.type
_entity.pdbx_description
1 polymer ?
#
loop_
_entity_poly.entity_id
_entity_poly.type
_entity_poly.pdbx_seq_one_letter_code
_entity_poly.pdbx_strand_id
1 'polypeptide(L)'
;MNEPGSKKIAAACLILAGGQGKRLTPDKPLLKINNQAIIERATRVVVPLFEKVFLVTNTPEKYEFLHLPVVRDEKQGCGPLMGIYSGLQKIKHDAAFVCAADMPFVEEKIIRAQFQELGAFDIVVPCPKNRPEFLHAVFRKRCLPAIRRNLEAGIFKIEMLVPLCQTRRLDKNWFALNGFSKLTDRTFTNINTIRGYRRWLQQGAKHQGGLSGRPPLGCVVPEVLRKIRRTLVEQETAFQDRSARETCSSIWSHSSRVARIAHHIARSEGWDPEPALLAGLLHDAGKFADGSYHEDDVPEERNAVRLARRILTGTIYERWLPMVSEAILSTFLEGRATSDIGRAVYDADCLDKLGNLGVVQFFTKKALRRQFLDDEVMVRTSIELTYAHHAPGSLKTATGRTLARARRIRTRSFYTGLLDEWQELGLGEFKIVEEEIAGVVCILVVPGACSCGQPLERRTDIRDALKCRSVVVEYRCKGCGFESEFSFCLPNVKGLPEKPNDRVKGALNDRQAPPAGD
;
A
#
# COMPACT_ATOMS: atom_id res chain seq x y z
N MET A 1 -3.90 -27.77 25.49
CA MET A 1 -5.14 -28.48 25.86
C MET A 1 -6.06 -28.38 24.66
N ASN A 2 -6.33 -29.51 24.00
CA ASN A 2 -7.25 -29.57 22.86
C ASN A 2 -8.68 -29.57 23.39
N GLU A 3 -9.50 -28.58 23.02
CA GLU A 3 -10.94 -28.62 23.26
C GLU A 3 -11.58 -29.76 22.45
N PRO A 4 -12.69 -30.37 22.94
CA PRO A 4 -13.32 -31.51 22.30
C PRO A 4 -13.78 -31.16 20.87
N GLY A 5 -13.39 -31.98 19.89
CA GLY A 5 -13.66 -31.77 18.47
C GLY A 5 -15.16 -31.63 18.17
N SER A 6 -15.58 -30.40 17.83
CA SER A 6 -16.92 -30.12 17.36
C SER A 6 -17.24 -30.97 16.12
N LYS A 7 -18.31 -31.77 16.19
CA LYS A 7 -18.72 -32.66 15.08
C LYS A 7 -18.92 -31.85 13.79
N LYS A 8 -18.42 -32.39 12.67
CA LYS A 8 -18.64 -31.81 11.33
C LYS A 8 -20.14 -31.70 11.04
N ILE A 9 -20.52 -30.65 10.32
CA ILE A 9 -21.87 -30.50 9.77
C ILE A 9 -22.02 -31.55 8.65
N ALA A 10 -23.07 -32.36 8.73
CA ALA A 10 -23.45 -33.37 7.74
C ALA A 10 -24.05 -32.72 6.46
N ALA A 11 -23.28 -31.81 5.86
CA ALA A 11 -23.63 -31.03 4.69
C ALA A 11 -22.37 -30.71 3.88
N ALA A 12 -22.55 -30.22 2.66
CA ALA A 12 -21.46 -29.71 1.86
C ALA A 12 -21.25 -28.20 2.05
N CYS A 13 -20.10 -27.70 1.64
CA CYS A 13 -19.84 -26.27 1.45
C CYS A 13 -19.40 -26.01 0.00
N LEU A 14 -19.96 -24.97 -0.60
CA LEU A 14 -19.67 -24.50 -1.95
C LEU A 14 -19.02 -23.12 -1.84
N ILE A 15 -17.72 -23.04 -2.16
CA ILE A 15 -16.98 -21.79 -2.19
C ILE A 15 -17.00 -21.27 -3.63
N LEU A 16 -17.73 -20.18 -3.88
CA LEU A 16 -17.84 -19.60 -5.21
C LEU A 16 -16.66 -18.66 -5.49
N ALA A 17 -15.76 -19.11 -6.37
CA ALA A 17 -14.54 -18.41 -6.75
C ALA A 17 -14.54 -18.10 -8.26
N GLY A 18 -15.53 -17.31 -8.71
CA GLY A 18 -15.69 -16.92 -10.11
C GLY A 18 -16.40 -15.58 -10.28
N GLY A 19 -16.19 -14.92 -11.44
CA GLY A 19 -16.83 -13.67 -11.83
C GLY A 19 -15.91 -12.75 -12.62
N GLN A 20 -16.48 -11.87 -13.47
CA GLN A 20 -15.73 -10.96 -14.35
C GLN A 20 -15.01 -9.80 -13.62
N GLY A 21 -14.96 -9.77 -12.28
CA GLY A 21 -14.07 -8.87 -11.53
C GLY A 21 -14.11 -7.37 -11.85
N LYS A 22 -15.20 -6.82 -12.42
CA LYS A 22 -15.23 -5.50 -13.11
C LYS A 22 -14.92 -4.27 -12.25
N ARG A 23 -14.84 -4.37 -10.91
CA ARG A 23 -14.82 -3.20 -9.99
C ARG A 23 -13.55 -3.05 -9.15
N LEU A 24 -12.60 -4.01 -9.19
CA LEU A 24 -11.40 -3.92 -8.35
C LEU A 24 -10.14 -4.41 -9.05
N THR A 25 -10.18 -5.66 -9.50
CA THR A 25 -9.16 -6.39 -10.24
C THR A 25 -9.74 -7.78 -10.53
N PRO A 26 -9.34 -8.43 -11.63
CA PRO A 26 -9.44 -9.89 -11.69
C PRO A 26 -8.64 -10.47 -10.50
N ASP A 27 -9.20 -11.46 -9.79
CA ASP A 27 -8.55 -12.22 -8.71
C ASP A 27 -8.60 -11.67 -7.27
N LYS A 28 -9.69 -10.97 -6.88
CA LYS A 28 -9.95 -10.58 -5.47
C LYS A 28 -9.70 -11.69 -4.43
N PRO A 29 -10.13 -12.96 -4.63
CA PRO A 29 -9.95 -13.99 -3.62
C PRO A 29 -8.48 -14.31 -3.31
N LEU A 30 -7.55 -13.98 -4.23
CA LEU A 30 -6.10 -14.14 -4.08
C LEU A 30 -5.42 -12.97 -3.36
N LEU A 31 -6.13 -11.86 -3.09
CA LEU A 31 -5.58 -10.76 -2.30
C LEU A 31 -5.22 -11.25 -0.89
N LYS A 32 -4.06 -10.79 -0.39
CA LYS A 32 -3.48 -11.29 0.87
C LYS A 32 -3.70 -10.34 2.04
N ILE A 33 -4.38 -10.81 3.09
CA ILE A 33 -4.42 -10.13 4.40
C ILE A 33 -3.41 -10.83 5.31
N ASN A 34 -2.43 -10.10 5.85
CA ASN A 34 -1.31 -10.63 6.65
C ASN A 34 -0.61 -11.83 5.97
N ASN A 35 -0.20 -11.66 4.71
CA ASN A 35 0.45 -12.68 3.87
C ASN A 35 -0.40 -13.93 3.52
N GLN A 36 -1.67 -13.96 3.90
CA GLN A 36 -2.57 -15.08 3.65
C GLN A 36 -3.71 -14.66 2.70
N ALA A 37 -3.99 -15.45 1.65
CA ALA A 37 -5.05 -15.13 0.69
C ALA A 37 -6.44 -15.09 1.37
N ILE A 38 -7.34 -14.23 0.91
CA ILE A 38 -8.71 -14.11 1.45
C ILE A 38 -9.43 -15.46 1.39
N ILE A 39 -9.35 -16.16 0.25
CA ILE A 39 -9.97 -17.48 0.08
C ILE A 39 -9.36 -18.52 1.02
N GLU A 40 -8.07 -18.41 1.32
CA GLU A 40 -7.37 -19.29 2.26
C GLU A 40 -7.89 -19.09 3.70
N ARG A 41 -8.30 -17.88 4.06
CA ARG A 41 -8.92 -17.61 5.38
C ARG A 41 -10.29 -18.25 5.51
N ALA A 42 -11.13 -18.11 4.47
CA ALA A 42 -12.45 -18.72 4.44
C ALA A 42 -12.35 -20.25 4.49
N THR A 43 -11.46 -20.84 3.68
CA THR A 43 -11.23 -22.30 3.65
C THR A 43 -10.77 -22.86 4.98
N ARG A 44 -9.86 -22.18 5.72
CA ARG A 44 -9.46 -22.62 7.07
C ARG A 44 -10.62 -22.77 8.05
N VAL A 45 -11.70 -22.00 7.89
CA VAL A 45 -12.89 -22.11 8.73
C VAL A 45 -13.82 -23.22 8.22
N VAL A 46 -14.10 -23.27 6.91
CA VAL A 46 -15.13 -24.18 6.38
C VAL A 46 -14.64 -25.62 6.16
N VAL A 47 -13.36 -25.85 5.85
CA VAL A 47 -12.81 -27.21 5.64
C VAL A 47 -12.93 -28.11 6.87
N PRO A 48 -12.59 -27.68 8.09
CA PRO A 48 -12.81 -28.49 9.28
C PRO A 48 -14.30 -28.58 9.67
N LEU A 49 -15.13 -27.62 9.23
CA LEU A 49 -16.54 -27.50 9.64
C LEU A 49 -17.48 -28.46 8.89
N PHE A 50 -17.21 -28.76 7.62
CA PHE A 50 -18.10 -29.55 6.75
C PHE A 50 -17.52 -30.93 6.41
N GLU A 51 -18.40 -31.89 6.13
CA GLU A 51 -18.00 -33.21 5.62
C GLU A 51 -17.34 -33.12 4.24
N LYS A 52 -17.84 -32.24 3.37
CA LYS A 52 -17.28 -32.03 2.03
C LYS A 52 -17.28 -30.55 1.66
N VAL A 53 -16.17 -30.08 1.10
CA VAL A 53 -16.03 -28.71 0.59
C VAL A 53 -15.65 -28.77 -0.88
N PHE A 54 -16.32 -27.99 -1.72
CA PHE A 54 -16.01 -27.85 -3.13
C PHE A 54 -15.67 -26.39 -3.45
N LEU A 55 -14.67 -26.22 -4.31
CA LEU A 55 -14.36 -24.93 -4.92
C LEU A 55 -15.10 -24.84 -6.26
N VAL A 56 -16.00 -23.87 -6.41
CA VAL A 56 -16.72 -23.64 -7.66
C VAL A 56 -16.02 -22.54 -8.44
N THR A 57 -15.34 -22.88 -9.53
CA THR A 57 -14.55 -21.94 -10.34
C THR A 57 -14.35 -22.42 -11.76
N ASN A 58 -14.25 -21.48 -12.71
CA ASN A 58 -13.89 -21.76 -14.10
C ASN A 58 -12.37 -21.62 -14.36
N THR A 59 -11.59 -21.18 -13.37
CA THR A 59 -10.12 -21.03 -13.45
C THR A 59 -9.44 -21.82 -12.31
N PRO A 60 -9.53 -23.16 -12.30
CA PRO A 60 -8.97 -24.01 -11.23
C PRO A 60 -7.48 -23.81 -10.99
N GLU A 61 -6.72 -23.53 -12.03
CA GLU A 61 -5.27 -23.32 -12.00
C GLU A 61 -4.85 -22.21 -11.01
N LYS A 62 -5.73 -21.23 -10.75
CA LYS A 62 -5.48 -20.15 -9.79
C LYS A 62 -5.52 -20.59 -8.34
N TYR A 63 -6.09 -21.76 -8.05
CA TYR A 63 -6.47 -22.18 -6.70
C TYR A 63 -5.96 -23.59 -6.34
N GLU A 64 -5.04 -24.15 -7.13
CA GLU A 64 -4.46 -25.49 -6.89
C GLU A 64 -3.89 -25.65 -5.48
N PHE A 65 -3.32 -24.58 -4.92
CA PHE A 65 -2.76 -24.52 -3.57
C PHE A 65 -3.79 -24.80 -2.45
N LEU A 66 -5.09 -24.76 -2.73
CA LEU A 66 -6.13 -25.10 -1.75
C LEU A 66 -6.37 -26.61 -1.63
N HIS A 67 -5.94 -27.41 -2.60
CA HIS A 67 -6.14 -28.86 -2.65
C HIS A 67 -7.62 -29.28 -2.47
N LEU A 68 -8.56 -28.48 -2.97
CA LEU A 68 -10.00 -28.74 -2.89
C LEU A 68 -10.53 -29.34 -4.20
N PRO A 69 -11.55 -30.21 -4.14
CA PRO A 69 -12.22 -30.70 -5.34
C PRO A 69 -12.93 -29.53 -6.04
N VAL A 70 -12.70 -29.41 -7.35
CA VAL A 70 -13.24 -28.32 -8.16
C VAL A 70 -14.53 -28.71 -8.86
N VAL A 71 -15.46 -27.77 -8.94
CA VAL A 71 -16.65 -27.80 -9.79
C VAL A 71 -16.59 -26.60 -10.74
N ARG A 72 -16.78 -26.84 -12.03
CA ARG A 72 -16.89 -25.77 -13.03
C ARG A 72 -18.37 -25.46 -13.27
N ASP A 73 -18.66 -24.25 -13.74
CA ASP A 73 -20.01 -23.90 -14.16
C ASP A 73 -20.44 -24.76 -15.35
N GLU A 74 -21.68 -25.27 -15.33
CA GLU A 74 -22.25 -25.97 -16.48
C GLU A 74 -22.35 -25.05 -17.71
N LYS A 75 -22.66 -23.76 -17.48
CA LYS A 75 -22.67 -22.72 -18.52
C LYS A 75 -22.07 -21.41 -18.01
N GLN A 76 -20.97 -20.96 -18.62
CA GLN A 76 -20.29 -19.74 -18.22
C GLN A 76 -21.14 -18.47 -18.48
N GLY A 77 -20.89 -17.41 -17.71
CA GLY A 77 -21.54 -16.11 -17.90
C GLY A 77 -22.92 -15.95 -17.25
N CYS A 78 -23.44 -16.98 -16.58
CA CYS A 78 -24.75 -16.98 -15.93
C CYS A 78 -24.73 -16.53 -14.45
N GLY A 79 -23.66 -15.85 -14.03
CA GLY A 79 -23.52 -15.29 -12.68
C GLY A 79 -23.43 -16.34 -11.56
N PRO A 80 -23.48 -15.90 -10.28
CA PRO A 80 -23.32 -16.80 -9.13
C PRO A 80 -24.41 -17.88 -9.01
N LEU A 81 -25.60 -17.65 -9.58
CA LEU A 81 -26.68 -18.63 -9.61
C LEU A 81 -26.26 -19.94 -10.31
N MET A 82 -25.46 -19.84 -11.39
CA MET A 82 -24.90 -21.01 -12.06
C MET A 82 -23.91 -21.78 -11.20
N GLY A 83 -23.07 -21.07 -10.44
CA GLY A 83 -22.14 -21.71 -9.53
C GLY A 83 -22.86 -22.48 -8.41
N ILE A 84 -23.95 -21.92 -7.88
CA ILE A 84 -24.83 -22.61 -6.93
C ILE A 84 -25.46 -23.84 -7.57
N TYR A 85 -26.00 -23.72 -8.78
CA TYR A 85 -26.59 -24.83 -9.53
C TYR A 85 -25.61 -25.99 -9.71
N SER A 86 -24.45 -25.70 -10.32
CA SER A 86 -23.41 -26.68 -10.64
C SER A 86 -22.87 -27.35 -9.37
N GLY A 87 -22.68 -26.57 -8.30
CA GLY A 87 -22.27 -27.09 -6.99
C GLY A 87 -23.32 -28.00 -6.36
N LEU A 88 -24.59 -27.59 -6.32
CA LEU A 88 -25.69 -28.38 -5.74
C LEU A 88 -25.95 -29.69 -6.50
N GLN A 89 -25.73 -29.72 -7.81
CA GLN A 89 -25.79 -30.98 -8.57
C GLN A 89 -24.69 -31.97 -8.14
N LYS A 90 -23.49 -31.46 -7.81
CA LYS A 90 -22.33 -32.30 -7.49
C LYS A 90 -22.37 -32.93 -6.09
N ILE A 91 -23.01 -32.27 -5.13
CA ILE A 91 -23.03 -32.74 -3.74
C ILE A 91 -23.93 -33.98 -3.57
N LYS A 92 -23.53 -34.87 -2.66
CA LYS A 92 -24.34 -36.02 -2.23
C LYS A 92 -25.28 -35.67 -1.07
N HIS A 93 -24.95 -34.62 -0.33
CA HIS A 93 -25.70 -34.11 0.81
C HIS A 93 -27.01 -33.43 0.38
N ASP A 94 -28.01 -33.41 1.26
CA ASP A 94 -29.29 -32.73 0.99
C ASP A 94 -29.15 -31.20 0.91
N ALA A 95 -28.16 -30.63 1.59
CA ALA A 95 -27.93 -29.19 1.63
C ALA A 95 -26.46 -28.83 1.50
N ALA A 96 -26.22 -27.60 1.06
CA ALA A 96 -24.91 -26.96 1.13
C ALA A 96 -24.99 -25.55 1.69
N PHE A 97 -23.95 -25.19 2.43
CA PHE A 97 -23.62 -23.79 2.68
C PHE A 97 -22.92 -23.21 1.45
N VAL A 98 -23.37 -22.06 0.99
CA VAL A 98 -22.77 -21.31 -0.12
C VAL A 98 -22.09 -20.08 0.45
N CYS A 99 -20.79 -19.93 0.18
CA CYS A 99 -20.05 -18.73 0.50
C CYS A 99 -19.27 -18.17 -0.69
N ALA A 100 -19.22 -16.85 -0.83
CA ALA A 100 -18.31 -16.21 -1.76
C ALA A 100 -16.85 -16.32 -1.30
N ALA A 101 -15.93 -16.48 -2.26
CA ALA A 101 -14.50 -16.60 -1.99
C ALA A 101 -13.85 -15.29 -1.50
N ASP A 102 -14.57 -14.16 -1.51
CA ASP A 102 -14.13 -12.83 -1.07
C ASP A 102 -14.64 -12.45 0.35
N MET A 103 -15.09 -13.44 1.14
CA MET A 103 -15.57 -13.29 2.52
C MET A 103 -14.54 -13.82 3.55
N PRO A 104 -13.55 -13.02 3.96
CA PRO A 104 -12.42 -13.48 4.79
C PRO A 104 -12.73 -13.80 6.26
N PHE A 105 -13.92 -13.44 6.77
CA PHE A 105 -14.26 -13.52 8.20
C PHE A 105 -15.51 -14.34 8.48
N VAL A 106 -15.75 -15.38 7.69
CA VAL A 106 -16.81 -16.35 7.97
C VAL A 106 -16.66 -16.90 9.41
N GLU A 107 -17.78 -16.98 10.13
CA GLU A 107 -17.80 -17.37 11.56
C GLU A 107 -18.56 -18.69 11.73
N GLU A 108 -17.89 -19.70 12.29
CA GLU A 108 -18.46 -21.05 12.51
C GLU A 108 -19.80 -21.01 13.27
N LYS A 109 -19.89 -20.21 14.34
CA LYS A 109 -21.09 -20.13 15.18
C LYS A 109 -22.32 -19.68 14.39
N ILE A 110 -22.15 -18.72 13.49
CA ILE A 110 -23.23 -18.21 12.63
C ILE A 110 -23.60 -19.25 11.57
N ILE A 111 -22.62 -19.96 11.01
CA ILE A 111 -22.88 -21.05 10.06
C ILE A 111 -23.69 -22.18 10.72
N ARG A 112 -23.29 -22.63 11.91
CA ARG A 112 -24.02 -23.68 12.65
C ARG A 112 -25.45 -23.27 12.98
N ALA A 113 -25.64 -22.05 13.46
CA ALA A 113 -26.97 -21.53 13.77
C ALA A 113 -27.86 -21.41 12.51
N GLN A 114 -27.31 -21.06 11.35
CA GLN A 114 -28.07 -21.09 10.08
C GLN A 114 -28.57 -22.50 9.72
N PHE A 115 -27.78 -23.55 9.97
CA PHE A 115 -28.23 -24.93 9.73
C PHE A 115 -29.34 -25.37 10.68
N GLN A 116 -29.37 -24.85 11.91
CA GLN A 116 -30.46 -25.12 12.86
C GLN A 116 -31.79 -24.52 12.38
N GLU A 117 -31.74 -23.43 11.62
CA GLU A 117 -32.92 -22.79 11.02
C GLU A 117 -33.40 -23.48 9.73
N LEU A 118 -32.67 -24.49 9.22
CA LEU A 118 -32.99 -25.10 7.92
C LEU A 118 -34.35 -25.79 7.91
N GLY A 119 -34.81 -26.33 9.05
CA GLY A 119 -36.18 -26.80 9.30
C GLY A 119 -36.89 -27.37 8.06
N ALA A 120 -38.05 -26.80 7.72
CA ALA A 120 -38.77 -27.11 6.48
C ALA A 120 -38.35 -26.24 5.28
N PHE A 121 -37.42 -25.30 5.45
CA PHE A 121 -37.04 -24.31 4.44
C PHE A 121 -36.08 -24.87 3.38
N ASP A 122 -36.13 -24.27 2.20
CA ASP A 122 -35.26 -24.56 1.06
C ASP A 122 -33.99 -23.71 1.10
N ILE A 123 -34.14 -22.46 1.53
CA ILE A 123 -33.07 -21.47 1.60
C ILE A 123 -33.12 -20.81 2.97
N VAL A 124 -32.00 -20.79 3.69
CA VAL A 124 -31.82 -19.97 4.89
C VAL A 124 -30.80 -18.89 4.56
N VAL A 125 -31.24 -17.63 4.55
CA VAL A 125 -30.42 -16.49 4.14
C VAL A 125 -30.32 -15.44 5.25
N PRO A 126 -29.11 -15.03 5.65
CA PRO A 126 -28.91 -13.95 6.60
C PRO A 126 -29.17 -12.58 6.00
N CYS A 127 -29.71 -11.69 6.82
CA CYS A 127 -30.09 -10.31 6.47
C CYS A 127 -29.47 -9.28 7.43
N PRO A 128 -28.12 -9.20 7.56
CA PRO A 128 -27.45 -8.39 8.59
C PRO A 128 -27.78 -6.90 8.54
N LYS A 129 -28.11 -6.38 7.35
CA LYS A 129 -28.51 -4.98 7.11
C LYS A 129 -29.88 -4.89 6.44
N ASN A 130 -30.79 -5.79 6.79
CA ASN A 130 -32.10 -5.97 6.14
C ASN A 130 -31.99 -6.28 4.63
N ARG A 131 -30.82 -6.73 4.18
CA ARG A 131 -30.55 -7.18 2.81
C ARG A 131 -30.08 -8.62 2.83
N PRO A 132 -30.64 -9.51 2.00
CA PRO A 132 -30.25 -10.92 1.98
C PRO A 132 -28.82 -11.07 1.44
N GLU A 133 -28.03 -11.90 2.10
CA GLU A 133 -26.68 -12.27 1.67
C GLU A 133 -26.68 -13.70 1.16
N PHE A 134 -27.12 -13.90 -0.09
CA PHE A 134 -27.23 -15.23 -0.70
C PHE A 134 -25.90 -15.94 -0.92
N LEU A 135 -24.79 -15.19 -0.90
CA LEU A 135 -23.44 -15.74 -0.96
C LEU A 135 -22.86 -15.97 0.44
N HIS A 136 -23.73 -16.08 1.45
CA HIS A 136 -23.45 -16.59 2.78
C HIS A 136 -24.73 -17.26 3.31
N ALA A 137 -25.27 -18.23 2.58
CA ALA A 137 -26.58 -18.81 2.85
C ALA A 137 -26.57 -20.34 2.71
N VAL A 138 -27.56 -21.01 3.30
CA VAL A 138 -27.76 -22.46 3.16
C VAL A 138 -28.81 -22.72 2.10
N PHE A 139 -28.53 -23.63 1.17
CA PHE A 139 -29.44 -24.06 0.11
C PHE A 139 -29.62 -25.58 0.16
N ARG A 140 -30.86 -26.05 0.07
CA ARG A 140 -31.16 -27.46 -0.18
C ARG A 140 -31.10 -27.80 -1.67
N LYS A 141 -30.78 -29.06 -1.98
CA LYS A 141 -30.80 -29.60 -3.35
C LYS A 141 -32.16 -29.47 -4.02
N ARG A 142 -33.26 -29.48 -3.26
CA ARG A 142 -34.60 -29.25 -3.82
C ARG A 142 -34.81 -27.86 -4.41
N CYS A 143 -33.88 -26.92 -4.25
CA CYS A 143 -33.85 -25.67 -5.02
C CYS A 143 -33.50 -25.88 -6.50
N LEU A 144 -32.87 -27.01 -6.88
CA LEU A 144 -32.36 -27.26 -8.22
C LEU A 144 -33.39 -27.06 -9.35
N PRO A 145 -34.66 -27.52 -9.25
CA PRO A 145 -35.66 -27.28 -10.29
C PRO A 145 -35.97 -25.79 -10.48
N ALA A 146 -36.10 -25.03 -9.38
CA ALA A 146 -36.35 -23.59 -9.44
C ALA A 146 -35.15 -22.82 -10.02
N ILE A 147 -33.93 -23.22 -9.63
CA ILE A 147 -32.69 -22.64 -10.17
C ILE A 147 -32.59 -22.94 -11.67
N ARG A 148 -32.81 -24.18 -12.09
CA ARG A 148 -32.80 -24.60 -13.50
C ARG A 148 -33.77 -23.77 -14.33
N ARG A 149 -35.02 -23.64 -13.86
CA ARG A 149 -36.07 -22.84 -14.53
C ARG A 149 -35.62 -21.39 -14.75
N ASN A 150 -35.05 -20.75 -13.72
CA ASN A 150 -34.54 -19.38 -13.83
C ASN A 150 -33.36 -19.29 -14.82
N LEU A 151 -32.42 -20.23 -14.79
CA LEU A 151 -31.28 -20.27 -15.70
C LEU A 151 -31.72 -20.45 -17.17
N GLU A 152 -32.65 -21.35 -17.44
CA GLU A 152 -33.22 -21.59 -18.78
C GLU A 152 -33.97 -20.36 -19.30
N ALA A 153 -34.65 -19.62 -18.41
CA ALA A 153 -35.33 -18.36 -18.73
C ALA A 153 -34.41 -17.13 -18.80
N GLY A 154 -33.08 -17.28 -18.63
CA GLY A 154 -32.13 -16.16 -18.65
C GLY A 154 -32.19 -15.26 -17.39
N ILE A 155 -32.81 -15.72 -16.31
CA ILE A 155 -32.95 -15.00 -15.04
C ILE A 155 -31.80 -15.41 -14.10
N PHE A 156 -30.76 -14.58 -14.00
CA PHE A 156 -29.54 -14.93 -13.27
C PHE A 156 -29.45 -14.38 -11.83
N LYS A 157 -30.42 -13.56 -11.40
CA LYS A 157 -30.44 -12.95 -10.06
C LYS A 157 -30.92 -13.97 -9.02
N ILE A 158 -30.13 -14.22 -7.97
CA ILE A 158 -30.45 -15.22 -6.94
C ILE A 158 -31.72 -14.84 -6.16
N GLU A 159 -31.97 -13.53 -5.98
CA GLU A 159 -33.16 -12.98 -5.33
C GLU A 159 -34.47 -13.52 -5.96
N MET A 160 -34.44 -13.87 -7.25
CA MET A 160 -35.60 -14.39 -7.97
C MET A 160 -35.94 -15.85 -7.60
N LEU A 161 -35.16 -16.50 -6.75
CA LEU A 161 -35.51 -17.79 -6.14
C LEU A 161 -36.46 -17.64 -4.96
N VAL A 162 -36.49 -16.49 -4.28
CA VAL A 162 -37.32 -16.27 -3.08
C VAL A 162 -38.80 -16.60 -3.32
N PRO A 163 -39.44 -16.20 -4.44
CA PRO A 163 -40.85 -16.57 -4.68
C PRO A 163 -41.02 -18.04 -5.10
N LEU A 164 -39.96 -18.75 -5.47
CA LEU A 164 -40.01 -20.13 -5.96
C LEU A 164 -39.60 -21.18 -4.91
N CYS A 165 -38.95 -20.74 -3.83
CA CYS A 165 -38.39 -21.58 -2.78
C CYS A 165 -38.84 -21.07 -1.40
N GLN A 166 -39.17 -21.98 -0.48
CA GLN A 166 -39.46 -21.63 0.91
C GLN A 166 -38.21 -21.04 1.57
N THR A 167 -38.19 -19.71 1.71
CA THR A 167 -36.98 -18.98 2.12
C THR A 167 -37.13 -18.41 3.52
N ARG A 168 -36.28 -18.85 4.45
CA ARG A 168 -36.13 -18.27 5.79
C ARG A 168 -35.12 -17.13 5.75
N ARG A 169 -35.58 -15.92 6.09
CA ARG A 169 -34.72 -14.74 6.27
C ARG A 169 -34.35 -14.58 7.74
N LEU A 170 -33.05 -14.48 8.03
CA LEU A 170 -32.54 -14.25 9.38
C LEU A 170 -32.21 -12.77 9.55
N ASP A 171 -33.13 -12.03 10.15
CA ASP A 171 -33.04 -10.58 10.32
C ASP A 171 -32.20 -10.16 11.53
N LYS A 172 -32.18 -8.85 11.82
CA LYS A 172 -31.46 -8.28 12.96
C LYS A 172 -31.92 -8.86 14.30
N ASN A 173 -33.20 -9.21 14.45
CA ASN A 173 -33.72 -9.77 15.69
C ASN A 173 -33.18 -11.19 15.90
N TRP A 174 -33.11 -11.99 14.83
CA TRP A 174 -32.47 -13.30 14.91
C TRP A 174 -30.99 -13.20 15.33
N PHE A 175 -30.23 -12.24 14.79
CA PHE A 175 -28.85 -12.02 15.22
C PHE A 175 -28.75 -11.59 16.69
N ALA A 176 -29.68 -10.77 17.18
CA ALA A 176 -29.70 -10.35 18.58
C ALA A 176 -30.01 -11.50 19.53
N LEU A 177 -31.04 -12.29 19.23
CA LEU A 177 -31.45 -13.44 20.04
C LEU A 177 -30.35 -14.52 20.15
N ASN A 178 -29.56 -14.69 19.10
CA ASN A 178 -28.46 -15.65 19.07
C ASN A 178 -27.10 -15.06 19.52
N GLY A 179 -27.07 -13.82 20.03
CA GLY A 179 -25.84 -13.19 20.54
C GLY A 179 -24.82 -12.80 19.46
N PHE A 180 -25.24 -12.67 18.20
CA PHE A 180 -24.38 -12.41 17.04
C PHE A 180 -24.34 -10.94 16.59
N SER A 181 -25.06 -10.03 17.26
CA SER A 181 -25.13 -8.61 16.89
C SER A 181 -23.77 -7.91 16.74
N LYS A 182 -22.75 -8.32 17.50
CA LYS A 182 -21.39 -7.76 17.42
C LYS A 182 -20.54 -8.39 16.31
N LEU A 183 -20.96 -9.54 15.77
CA LEU A 183 -20.21 -10.29 14.75
C LEU A 183 -20.66 -9.94 13.33
N THR A 184 -21.91 -9.51 13.14
CA THR A 184 -22.52 -9.24 11.82
C THR A 184 -21.67 -8.35 10.91
N ASP A 185 -21.17 -7.22 11.39
CA ASP A 185 -20.35 -6.33 10.55
C ASP A 185 -19.05 -6.98 10.08
N ARG A 186 -18.45 -7.85 10.90
CA ARG A 186 -17.23 -8.57 10.56
C ARG A 186 -17.53 -9.74 9.61
N THR A 187 -18.47 -10.61 9.97
CA THR A 187 -18.79 -11.85 9.25
C THR A 187 -19.25 -11.59 7.83
N PHE A 188 -20.11 -10.60 7.64
CA PHE A 188 -20.69 -10.28 6.34
C PHE A 188 -19.90 -9.19 5.60
N THR A 189 -18.65 -8.93 5.98
CA THR A 189 -17.81 -8.04 5.17
C THR A 189 -17.38 -8.75 3.88
N ASN A 190 -17.89 -8.25 2.75
CA ASN A 190 -17.32 -8.53 1.44
C ASN A 190 -16.24 -7.48 1.08
N ILE A 191 -15.05 -7.94 0.66
CA ILE A 191 -13.98 -7.08 0.16
C ILE A 191 -14.23 -6.71 -1.32
N ASN A 192 -15.17 -5.78 -1.51
CA ASN A 192 -15.55 -5.29 -2.82
C ASN A 192 -14.84 -3.99 -3.25
N THR A 193 -14.17 -3.30 -2.33
CA THR A 193 -13.46 -2.03 -2.56
C THR A 193 -12.08 -2.03 -1.90
N ILE A 194 -11.13 -1.27 -2.46
CA ILE A 194 -9.77 -1.10 -1.90
C ILE A 194 -9.86 -0.50 -0.49
N ARG A 195 -10.87 0.34 -0.23
CA ARG A 195 -11.17 0.89 1.10
C ARG A 195 -11.58 -0.19 2.11
N GLY A 196 -12.41 -1.16 1.67
CA GLY A 196 -12.77 -2.34 2.47
C GLY A 196 -11.56 -3.22 2.79
N TYR A 197 -10.73 -3.50 1.79
CA TYR A 197 -9.49 -4.26 1.95
C TYR A 197 -8.51 -3.60 2.94
N ARG A 198 -8.28 -2.28 2.80
CA ARG A 198 -7.38 -1.51 3.67
C ARG A 198 -7.84 -1.44 5.12
N ARG A 199 -9.15 -1.34 5.39
CA ARG A 199 -9.71 -1.37 6.75
C ARG A 199 -9.30 -2.65 7.49
N TRP A 200 -9.27 -3.77 6.79
CA TRP A 200 -8.99 -5.07 7.38
C TRP A 200 -7.51 -5.45 7.43
N LEU A 201 -6.65 -4.89 6.57
CA LEU A 201 -5.20 -4.91 6.80
C LEU A 201 -4.83 -4.26 8.15
N GLN A 202 -5.56 -3.20 8.55
CA GLN A 202 -5.36 -2.53 9.83
C GLN A 202 -5.95 -3.29 11.03
N GLN A 203 -7.04 -4.04 10.84
CA GLN A 203 -7.68 -4.84 11.91
C GLN A 203 -7.05 -6.23 12.07
N GLY A 204 -6.54 -6.84 10.99
CA GLY A 204 -5.74 -8.06 11.05
C GLY A 204 -4.42 -7.89 11.81
N ALA A 205 -3.89 -6.66 11.84
CA ALA A 205 -2.77 -6.29 12.70
C ALA A 205 -3.13 -6.17 14.19
N LYS A 206 -4.42 -6.13 14.56
CA LYS A 206 -4.88 -6.09 15.97
C LYS A 206 -5.07 -7.46 16.61
N HIS A 207 -5.15 -8.54 15.82
CA HIS A 207 -5.38 -9.91 16.32
C HIS A 207 -4.16 -10.84 16.21
N GLN A 208 -3.02 -10.34 15.73
CA GLN A 208 -1.72 -10.98 15.93
C GLN A 208 -0.90 -10.09 16.88
N GLY A 209 -0.81 -10.49 18.15
CA GLY A 209 0.04 -9.86 19.15
C GLY A 209 -0.45 -8.49 19.61
N GLY A 210 -0.74 -8.36 20.90
CA GLY A 210 -1.04 -7.08 21.50
C GLY A 210 0.06 -6.06 21.22
N LEU A 211 -0.32 -4.94 20.60
CA LEU A 211 0.41 -3.69 20.69
C LEU A 211 -0.56 -2.59 21.08
N SER A 212 -0.97 -2.65 22.33
CA SER A 212 -1.24 -1.45 23.14
C SER A 212 0.10 -0.73 23.40
N GLY A 213 0.77 -0.30 22.33
CA GLY A 213 1.88 0.64 22.42
C GLY A 213 1.32 2.04 22.33
N ARG A 214 1.84 2.95 23.16
CA ARG A 214 1.64 4.39 22.97
C ARG A 214 1.98 4.74 21.50
N PRO A 215 1.24 5.65 20.83
CA PRO A 215 1.61 6.09 19.47
C PRO A 215 3.10 6.48 19.46
N PRO A 216 3.88 6.23 18.38
CA PRO A 216 5.34 6.40 18.42
C PRO A 216 5.80 7.76 19.00
N LEU A 217 5.16 8.86 18.60
CA LEU A 217 5.48 10.19 19.15
C LEU A 217 5.20 10.33 20.66
N GLY A 218 4.27 9.55 21.21
CA GLY A 218 4.02 9.47 22.64
C GLY A 218 5.10 8.72 23.43
N CYS A 219 6.04 8.03 22.77
CA CYS A 219 7.25 7.53 23.42
C CYS A 219 8.22 8.66 23.77
N VAL A 220 8.09 9.83 23.12
CA VAL A 220 8.88 11.03 23.46
C VAL A 220 8.19 11.82 24.58
N VAL A 221 8.96 12.22 25.60
CA VAL A 221 8.49 13.08 26.69
C VAL A 221 7.85 14.34 26.08
N PRO A 222 6.61 14.72 26.47
CA PRO A 222 5.86 15.78 25.81
C PRO A 222 6.59 17.12 25.70
N GLU A 223 7.41 17.45 26.70
CA GLU A 223 8.22 18.68 26.71
C GLU A 223 9.30 18.67 25.63
N VAL A 224 10.03 17.56 25.49
CA VAL A 224 11.06 17.40 24.45
C VAL A 224 10.42 17.45 23.07
N LEU A 225 9.30 16.74 22.87
CA LEU A 225 8.57 16.75 21.60
C LEU A 225 8.08 18.17 21.23
N ARG A 226 7.58 18.92 22.22
CA ARG A 226 7.16 20.31 22.04
C ARG A 226 8.33 21.21 21.68
N LYS A 227 9.50 21.02 22.32
CA LYS A 227 10.74 21.75 22.02
C LYS A 227 11.21 21.47 20.59
N ILE A 228 11.23 20.20 20.16
CA ILE A 228 11.57 19.81 18.77
C ILE A 228 10.61 20.49 17.78
N ARG A 229 9.30 20.31 17.97
CA ARG A 229 8.28 20.89 17.08
C ARG A 229 8.43 22.40 16.97
N ARG A 230 8.57 23.07 18.11
CA ARG A 230 8.73 24.53 18.16
C ARG A 230 9.98 24.96 17.41
N THR A 231 11.12 24.35 17.66
CA THR A 231 12.38 24.68 16.96
C THR A 231 12.26 24.51 15.44
N LEU A 232 11.68 23.41 14.96
CA LEU A 232 11.52 23.19 13.51
C LEU A 232 10.59 24.21 12.87
N VAL A 233 9.45 24.52 13.51
CA VAL A 233 8.48 25.48 13.00
C VAL A 233 9.03 26.91 13.04
N GLU A 234 9.74 27.30 14.10
CA GLU A 234 10.38 28.63 14.22
C GLU A 234 11.46 28.82 13.16
N GLN A 235 12.31 27.82 12.92
CA GLN A 235 13.35 27.88 11.88
C GLN A 235 12.77 27.95 10.47
N GLU A 236 11.72 27.15 10.19
CA GLU A 236 10.99 27.21 8.91
C GLU A 236 10.33 28.57 8.70
N THR A 237 9.70 29.11 9.74
CA THR A 237 9.03 30.42 9.70
C THR A 237 10.03 31.56 9.51
N ALA A 238 11.15 31.55 10.24
CA ALA A 238 12.18 32.59 10.12
C ALA A 238 12.83 32.66 8.73
N PHE A 239 13.02 31.51 8.08
CA PHE A 239 13.48 31.46 6.68
C PHE A 239 12.43 32.04 5.72
N GLN A 240 11.14 31.76 5.95
CA GLN A 240 10.05 32.21 5.08
C GLN A 240 9.55 33.62 5.36
N ASP A 241 9.74 34.21 6.54
CA ASP A 241 9.45 35.63 6.79
C ASP A 241 10.38 36.55 5.98
N ARG A 242 11.55 36.05 5.54
CA ARG A 242 12.40 36.69 4.52
C ARG A 242 11.82 36.54 3.09
N SER A 243 10.78 35.73 2.89
CA SER A 243 10.16 35.35 1.62
C SER A 243 8.63 35.11 1.70
N ALA A 244 7.88 36.13 2.13
CA ALA A 244 6.40 36.25 2.07
C ALA A 244 5.53 35.29 2.93
N ARG A 245 4.40 35.86 3.37
CA ARG A 245 3.50 35.45 4.46
C ARG A 245 2.72 34.14 4.24
N GLU A 246 3.15 33.04 4.84
CA GLU A 246 2.26 31.94 5.26
C GLU A 246 2.95 31.05 6.32
N THR A 247 2.26 30.71 7.41
CA THR A 247 2.82 29.86 8.47
C THR A 247 2.84 28.39 8.01
N CYS A 248 3.98 27.94 7.50
CA CYS A 248 4.16 26.56 7.07
C CYS A 248 4.72 25.66 8.19
N SER A 249 4.19 24.44 8.28
CA SER A 249 4.72 23.37 9.16
C SER A 249 5.20 22.18 8.33
N SER A 250 5.78 22.44 7.16
CA SER A 250 6.10 21.40 6.17
C SER A 250 7.25 20.52 6.65
N ILE A 251 8.27 21.09 7.30
CA ILE A 251 9.37 20.31 7.90
C ILE A 251 8.82 19.46 9.03
N TRP A 252 8.08 20.06 9.97
CA TRP A 252 7.51 19.29 11.07
C TRP A 252 6.67 18.12 10.57
N SER A 253 5.83 18.38 9.56
CA SER A 253 4.98 17.36 8.96
C SER A 253 5.79 16.24 8.31
N HIS A 254 6.86 16.58 7.59
CA HIS A 254 7.78 15.62 7.00
C HIS A 254 8.56 14.84 8.06
N SER A 255 9.29 15.50 8.96
CA SER A 255 10.07 14.88 10.03
C SER A 255 9.21 14.00 10.92
N SER A 256 7.97 14.39 11.21
CA SER A 256 7.01 13.56 11.97
C SER A 256 6.66 12.26 11.25
N ARG A 257 6.46 12.29 9.93
CA ARG A 257 6.21 11.08 9.14
C ARG A 257 7.45 10.21 9.04
N VAL A 258 8.61 10.80 8.74
CA VAL A 258 9.90 10.09 8.66
C VAL A 258 10.21 9.40 9.99
N ALA A 259 10.11 10.11 11.11
CA ALA A 259 10.30 9.55 12.45
C ALA A 259 9.43 8.31 12.70
N ARG A 260 8.14 8.38 12.35
CA ARG A 260 7.20 7.27 12.56
C ARG A 260 7.51 6.08 11.65
N ILE A 261 7.96 6.33 10.42
CA ILE A 261 8.41 5.27 9.50
C ILE A 261 9.72 4.66 10.00
N ALA A 262 10.68 5.47 10.44
CA ALA A 262 11.96 5.01 10.98
C ALA A 262 11.78 4.15 12.24
N HIS A 263 10.92 4.60 13.17
CA HIS A 263 10.52 3.82 14.35
C HIS A 263 9.90 2.48 13.95
N HIS A 264 9.06 2.44 12.91
CA HIS A 264 8.48 1.20 12.42
C HIS A 264 9.52 0.27 11.79
N ILE A 265 10.47 0.81 11.01
CA ILE A 265 11.57 0.04 10.42
C ILE A 265 12.45 -0.54 11.52
N ALA A 266 12.97 0.29 12.43
CA ALA A 266 13.83 -0.15 13.52
C ALA A 266 13.18 -1.27 14.34
N ARG A 267 11.90 -1.10 14.71
CA ARG A 267 11.13 -2.13 15.41
C ARG A 267 11.00 -3.44 14.63
N SER A 268 10.82 -3.36 13.31
CA SER A 268 10.65 -4.54 12.45
C SER A 268 11.97 -5.26 12.16
N GLU A 269 13.09 -4.52 12.19
CA GLU A 269 14.46 -5.06 12.10
C GLU A 269 14.97 -5.59 13.46
N GLY A 270 14.25 -5.33 14.56
CA GLY A 270 14.65 -5.76 15.91
C GLY A 270 15.59 -4.79 16.64
N TRP A 271 15.72 -3.55 16.18
CA TRP A 271 16.53 -2.48 16.78
C TRP A 271 15.73 -1.63 17.77
N ASP A 272 16.44 -0.85 18.59
CA ASP A 272 15.81 0.14 19.48
C ASP A 272 15.08 1.22 18.67
N PRO A 273 13.74 1.32 18.77
CA PRO A 273 12.98 2.21 17.91
C PRO A 273 12.97 3.68 18.37
N GLU A 274 13.35 3.97 19.62
CA GLU A 274 13.37 5.33 20.15
C GLU A 274 14.49 6.22 19.58
N PRO A 275 15.76 5.78 19.47
CA PRO A 275 16.79 6.56 18.78
C PRO A 275 16.45 6.78 17.29
N ALA A 276 15.82 5.81 16.61
CA ALA A 276 15.33 5.98 15.24
C ALA A 276 14.22 7.03 15.14
N LEU A 277 13.32 7.07 16.12
CA LEU A 277 12.28 8.09 16.20
C LEU A 277 12.87 9.49 16.39
N LEU A 278 13.82 9.65 17.31
CA LEU A 278 14.49 10.92 17.57
C LEU A 278 15.32 11.39 16.38
N ALA A 279 16.10 10.50 15.78
CA ALA A 279 16.88 10.80 14.59
C ALA A 279 15.96 11.21 13.43
N GLY A 280 14.87 10.49 13.17
CA GLY A 280 13.91 10.88 12.13
C GLY A 280 13.19 12.20 12.42
N LEU A 281 12.96 12.57 13.69
CA LEU A 281 12.41 13.89 14.03
C LEU A 281 13.39 15.03 13.76
N LEU A 282 14.69 14.77 13.89
CA LEU A 282 15.74 15.78 13.90
C LEU A 282 16.61 15.79 12.64
N HIS A 283 16.48 14.82 11.73
CA HIS A 283 17.37 14.69 10.56
C HIS A 283 17.42 15.95 9.69
N ASP A 284 16.26 16.56 9.42
CA ASP A 284 16.13 17.79 8.63
C ASP A 284 16.19 19.07 9.49
N ALA A 285 16.53 18.98 10.79
CA ALA A 285 16.52 20.14 11.68
C ALA A 285 17.55 21.22 11.30
N GLY A 286 18.61 20.84 10.60
CA GLY A 286 19.67 21.75 10.17
C GLY A 286 19.39 22.53 8.89
N LYS A 287 18.29 22.23 8.18
CA LYS A 287 17.95 22.77 6.85
C LYS A 287 17.81 24.30 6.81
N PHE A 288 17.42 24.91 7.93
CA PHE A 288 17.23 26.36 8.09
C PHE A 288 17.94 26.90 9.34
N ALA A 289 19.11 26.35 9.67
CA ALA A 289 19.91 26.92 10.74
C ALA A 289 20.15 28.43 10.47
N ASP A 290 19.87 29.27 11.47
CA ASP A 290 20.05 30.72 11.44
C ASP A 290 19.24 31.51 10.38
N GLY A 291 18.21 30.89 9.80
CA GLY A 291 17.28 31.57 8.87
C GLY A 291 17.85 31.81 7.47
N SER A 292 18.96 31.15 7.13
CA SER A 292 19.58 31.16 5.81
C SER A 292 19.66 29.75 5.22
N TYR A 293 19.69 29.67 3.89
CA TYR A 293 19.85 28.42 3.14
C TYR A 293 21.20 28.52 2.40
N HIS A 294 22.17 27.66 2.77
CA HIS A 294 23.56 27.64 2.27
C HIS A 294 24.36 28.94 2.51
N GLU A 295 24.58 29.33 3.76
CA GLU A 295 25.50 30.47 4.03
C GLU A 295 26.96 30.06 4.22
N ASP A 296 27.30 28.78 4.42
CA ASP A 296 28.70 28.33 4.52
C ASP A 296 28.83 26.88 4.03
N ASP A 297 30.03 26.45 3.65
CA ASP A 297 30.40 25.11 3.14
C ASP A 297 30.22 23.97 4.18
N VAL A 298 29.32 24.16 5.16
CA VAL A 298 29.00 23.24 6.26
C VAL A 298 27.74 22.44 5.92
N PRO A 299 27.80 21.08 5.87
CA PRO A 299 26.64 20.25 5.59
C PRO A 299 25.48 20.47 6.58
N GLU A 300 24.24 20.51 6.07
CA GLU A 300 22.99 20.73 6.84
C GLU A 300 22.88 19.75 8.02
N GLU A 301 23.37 18.52 7.87
CA GLU A 301 23.36 17.47 8.88
C GLU A 301 24.23 17.80 10.09
N ARG A 302 25.33 18.55 9.92
CA ARG A 302 26.14 19.02 11.05
C ARG A 302 25.35 20.02 11.91
N ASN A 303 24.53 20.85 11.29
CA ASN A 303 23.60 21.74 12.00
C ASN A 303 22.50 20.96 12.71
N ALA A 304 21.95 19.94 12.05
CA ALA A 304 20.96 19.04 12.65
C ALA A 304 21.52 18.34 13.91
N VAL A 305 22.78 17.87 13.88
CA VAL A 305 23.46 17.31 15.06
C VAL A 305 23.65 18.34 16.16
N ARG A 306 24.09 19.57 15.84
CA ARG A 306 24.22 20.65 16.83
C ARG A 306 22.90 20.94 17.54
N LEU A 307 21.81 20.99 16.79
CA LEU A 307 20.46 21.20 17.32
C LEU A 307 19.98 20.00 18.15
N ALA A 308 20.22 18.77 17.68
CA ALA A 308 19.92 17.55 18.42
C ALA A 308 20.61 17.54 19.79
N ARG A 309 21.91 17.89 19.84
CA ARG A 309 22.67 18.04 21.09
C ARG A 309 22.04 19.06 22.03
N ARG A 310 21.76 20.27 21.54
CA ARG A 310 21.11 21.34 22.32
C ARG A 310 19.72 20.94 22.87
N ILE A 311 18.98 20.10 22.15
CA ILE A 311 17.64 19.68 22.55
C ILE A 311 17.67 18.53 23.56
N LEU A 312 18.54 17.54 23.35
CA LEU A 312 18.54 16.27 24.07
C LEU A 312 19.46 16.23 25.29
N THR A 313 20.51 17.07 25.36
CA THR A 313 21.36 17.20 26.55
C THR A 313 20.54 17.63 27.77
N GLY A 314 20.79 17.01 28.92
CA GLY A 314 20.04 17.21 30.15
C GLY A 314 18.68 16.51 30.19
N THR A 315 18.38 15.67 29.20
CA THR A 315 17.15 14.85 29.16
C THR A 315 17.47 13.37 29.25
N ILE A 316 16.46 12.52 29.49
CA ILE A 316 16.62 11.05 29.48
C ILE A 316 17.13 10.49 28.13
N TYR A 317 17.06 11.29 27.06
CA TYR A 317 17.48 10.92 25.71
C TYR A 317 18.95 11.21 25.43
N GLU A 318 19.67 11.88 26.34
CA GLU A 318 21.09 12.18 26.19
C GLU A 318 21.94 10.91 25.97
N ARG A 319 21.55 9.80 26.61
CA ARG A 319 22.17 8.48 26.41
C ARG A 319 22.20 8.02 24.94
N TRP A 320 21.29 8.50 24.12
CA TRP A 320 21.17 8.16 22.70
C TRP A 320 21.77 9.20 21.76
N LEU A 321 22.34 10.28 22.30
CA LEU A 321 22.93 11.34 21.50
C LEU A 321 23.98 10.84 20.49
N PRO A 322 24.89 9.91 20.83
CA PRO A 322 25.87 9.39 19.87
C PRO A 322 25.19 8.69 18.69
N MET A 323 24.23 7.79 18.95
CA MET A 323 23.49 7.06 17.91
C MET A 323 22.63 7.98 17.05
N VAL A 324 21.94 8.94 17.66
CA VAL A 324 21.13 9.94 16.94
C VAL A 324 22.02 10.81 16.06
N SER A 325 23.18 11.25 16.58
CA SER A 325 24.11 12.08 15.82
C SER A 325 24.69 11.33 14.62
N GLU A 326 25.12 10.09 14.82
CA GLU A 326 25.63 9.23 13.74
C GLU A 326 24.55 8.96 12.68
N ALA A 327 23.32 8.67 13.11
CA ALA A 327 22.21 8.43 12.18
C ALA A 327 21.87 9.67 11.34
N ILE A 328 21.88 10.86 11.94
CA ILE A 328 21.68 12.13 11.22
C ILE A 328 22.83 12.38 10.24
N LEU A 329 24.09 12.19 10.64
CA LEU A 329 25.22 12.37 9.72
C LEU A 329 25.22 11.34 8.59
N SER A 330 24.69 10.14 8.84
CA SER A 330 24.57 9.09 7.84
C SER A 330 23.59 9.41 6.72
N THR A 331 22.64 10.34 6.91
CA THR A 331 21.71 10.73 5.81
C THR A 331 22.41 11.55 4.73
N PHE A 332 23.52 12.23 5.07
CA PHE A 332 24.36 12.95 4.11
C PHE A 332 25.19 12.01 3.22
N LEU A 333 25.57 10.85 3.76
CA LEU A 333 26.42 9.87 3.11
C LEU A 333 25.56 8.82 2.41
N GLU A 334 24.86 9.21 1.34
CA GLU A 334 23.92 8.34 0.60
C GLU A 334 24.51 6.96 0.19
N GLY A 335 25.84 6.90 0.01
CA GLY A 335 26.59 5.69 -0.31
C GLY A 335 27.04 4.83 0.89
N ARG A 336 27.01 5.36 2.13
CA ARG A 336 27.57 4.73 3.35
C ARG A 336 26.73 5.04 4.60
N ALA A 337 25.43 4.80 4.60
CA ALA A 337 24.69 4.79 5.87
C ALA A 337 25.25 3.65 6.75
N THR A 338 26.09 3.99 7.72
CA THR A 338 26.95 3.02 8.43
C THR A 338 26.25 2.36 9.62
N SER A 339 25.31 3.05 10.27
CA SER A 339 24.62 2.53 11.45
C SER A 339 23.23 1.99 11.13
N ASP A 340 22.76 1.04 11.96
CA ASP A 340 21.41 0.47 11.90
C ASP A 340 20.33 1.57 11.91
N ILE A 341 20.46 2.52 12.82
CA ILE A 341 19.53 3.65 12.94
C ILE A 341 19.64 4.58 11.72
N GLY A 342 20.83 4.86 11.22
CA GLY A 342 21.03 5.64 10.00
C GLY A 342 20.36 5.01 8.79
N ARG A 343 20.49 3.68 8.62
CA ARG A 343 19.81 2.92 7.57
C ARG A 343 18.28 3.01 7.68
N ALA A 344 17.74 2.95 8.90
CA ALA A 344 16.30 3.10 9.13
C ALA A 344 15.78 4.50 8.78
N VAL A 345 16.51 5.55 9.16
CA VAL A 345 16.14 6.95 8.86
C VAL A 345 16.25 7.25 7.37
N TYR A 346 17.33 6.80 6.72
CA TYR A 346 17.50 6.93 5.27
C TYR A 346 16.34 6.29 4.49
N ASP A 347 16.01 5.04 4.84
CA ASP A 347 14.88 4.35 4.21
C ASP A 347 13.55 5.05 4.49
N ALA A 348 13.37 5.59 5.69
CA ALA A 348 12.17 6.30 6.07
C ALA A 348 11.96 7.60 5.28
N ASP A 349 13.02 8.39 5.09
CA ASP A 349 12.97 9.60 4.26
C ASP A 349 12.63 9.28 2.80
N CYS A 350 13.30 8.28 2.23
CA CYS A 350 12.99 7.81 0.87
C CYS A 350 11.54 7.32 0.76
N LEU A 351 11.06 6.56 1.75
CA LEU A 351 9.70 6.03 1.73
C LEU A 351 8.64 7.13 1.85
N ASP A 352 8.86 8.22 2.60
CA ASP A 352 7.90 9.33 2.71
C ASP A 352 7.53 9.93 1.34
N LYS A 353 8.48 9.85 0.39
CA LYS A 353 8.36 10.33 -0.99
C LYS A 353 7.82 9.27 -1.97
N LEU A 354 7.32 8.14 -1.49
CA LEU A 354 6.87 7.01 -2.34
C LEU A 354 5.43 6.57 -2.08
N GLY A 355 4.85 5.88 -3.06
CA GLY A 355 3.47 5.40 -3.03
C GLY A 355 2.47 6.56 -3.03
N ASN A 356 1.29 6.33 -2.45
CA ASN A 356 0.26 7.37 -2.38
C ASN A 356 0.72 8.64 -1.64
N LEU A 357 1.63 8.52 -0.67
CA LEU A 357 2.16 9.71 0.03
C LEU A 357 3.04 10.53 -0.91
N GLY A 358 3.94 9.88 -1.65
CA GLY A 358 4.75 10.52 -2.69
C GLY A 358 3.89 11.22 -3.74
N VAL A 359 2.88 10.53 -4.26
CA VAL A 359 1.91 11.11 -5.23
C VAL A 359 1.28 12.40 -4.70
N VAL A 360 0.75 12.37 -3.46
CA VAL A 360 0.14 13.57 -2.86
C VAL A 360 1.16 14.67 -2.70
N GLN A 361 2.36 14.36 -2.20
CA GLN A 361 3.42 15.35 -2.02
C GLN A 361 3.89 15.96 -3.34
N PHE A 362 3.99 15.18 -4.41
CA PHE A 362 4.34 15.64 -5.74
C PHE A 362 3.37 16.73 -6.19
N PHE A 363 2.06 16.46 -6.17
CA PHE A 363 1.06 17.44 -6.59
C PHE A 363 0.95 18.63 -5.64
N THR A 364 1.07 18.43 -4.32
CA THR A 364 1.12 19.54 -3.36
C THR A 364 2.30 20.47 -3.66
N LYS A 365 3.49 19.92 -3.90
CA LYS A 365 4.69 20.70 -4.23
C LYS A 365 4.56 21.43 -5.57
N LYS A 366 3.86 20.83 -6.54
CA LYS A 366 3.56 21.48 -7.82
C LYS A 366 2.58 22.64 -7.65
N ALA A 367 1.47 22.42 -6.95
CA ALA A 367 0.47 23.44 -6.67
C ALA A 367 1.06 24.64 -5.90
N LEU A 368 1.92 24.39 -4.90
CA LEU A 368 2.62 25.46 -4.16
C LEU A 368 3.57 26.28 -5.04
N ARG A 369 4.05 25.71 -6.15
CA ARG A 369 4.85 26.41 -7.17
C ARG A 369 4.00 27.00 -8.29
N ARG A 370 2.68 27.03 -8.12
CA ARG A 370 1.70 27.47 -9.12
C ARG A 370 1.76 26.66 -10.42
N GLN A 371 2.20 25.41 -10.33
CA GLN A 371 2.18 24.45 -11.42
C GLN A 371 0.99 23.51 -11.19
N PHE A 372 -0.01 23.60 -12.05
CA PHE A 372 -1.22 22.80 -11.96
C PHE A 372 -1.17 21.64 -12.95
N LEU A 373 -2.17 20.78 -12.91
CA LEU A 373 -2.19 19.57 -13.73
C LEU A 373 -2.37 19.95 -15.21
N ASP A 374 -1.31 19.77 -15.98
CA ASP A 374 -1.19 20.01 -17.42
C ASP A 374 -0.19 19.02 -18.04
N ASP A 375 0.00 19.08 -19.35
CA ASP A 375 0.92 18.18 -20.07
C ASP A 375 2.36 18.25 -19.53
N GLU A 376 2.83 19.42 -19.09
CA GLU A 376 4.18 19.57 -18.53
C GLU A 376 4.29 18.83 -17.19
N VAL A 377 3.27 18.93 -16.33
CA VAL A 377 3.20 18.18 -15.07
C VAL A 377 3.06 16.68 -15.33
N MET A 378 2.33 16.26 -16.36
CA MET A 378 2.21 14.86 -16.76
C MET A 378 3.57 14.27 -17.13
N VAL A 379 4.35 14.97 -17.96
CA VAL A 379 5.73 14.57 -18.31
C VAL A 379 6.61 14.45 -17.07
N ARG A 380 6.45 15.36 -16.10
CA ARG A 380 7.24 15.35 -14.85
C ARG A 380 6.90 14.19 -13.91
N THR A 381 5.83 13.44 -14.14
CA THR A 381 5.57 12.19 -13.40
C THR A 381 6.61 11.10 -13.66
N SER A 382 7.42 11.25 -14.72
CA SER A 382 8.65 10.48 -14.97
C SER A 382 9.56 10.38 -13.75
N ILE A 383 9.64 11.46 -12.95
CA ILE A 383 10.46 11.53 -11.74
C ILE A 383 9.97 10.47 -10.74
N GLU A 384 8.68 10.54 -10.41
CA GLU A 384 8.05 9.67 -9.42
C GLU A 384 8.10 8.19 -9.83
N LEU A 385 7.88 7.91 -11.12
CA LEU A 385 7.97 6.57 -11.68
C LEU A 385 9.41 6.02 -11.66
N THR A 386 10.40 6.85 -11.99
CA THR A 386 11.81 6.46 -11.98
C THR A 386 12.30 6.17 -10.56
N TYR A 387 12.02 7.05 -9.59
CA TYR A 387 12.39 6.82 -8.20
C TYR A 387 11.66 5.60 -7.61
N ALA A 388 10.38 5.42 -7.92
CA ALA A 388 9.64 4.23 -7.50
C ALA A 388 10.19 2.93 -8.09
N HIS A 389 10.66 2.94 -9.35
CA HIS A 389 11.26 1.79 -10.00
C HIS A 389 12.49 1.28 -9.24
N HIS A 390 13.39 2.19 -8.87
CA HIS A 390 14.68 1.88 -8.23
C HIS A 390 14.61 1.68 -6.72
N ALA A 391 13.61 2.25 -6.04
CA ALA A 391 13.52 2.21 -4.57
C ALA A 391 13.70 0.80 -3.95
N PRO A 392 13.09 -0.29 -4.46
CA PRO A 392 13.31 -1.62 -3.90
C PRO A 392 14.77 -2.11 -3.88
N GLY A 393 15.60 -1.59 -4.79
CA GLY A 393 17.01 -1.94 -4.93
C GLY A 393 17.96 -0.96 -4.21
N SER A 394 17.53 0.27 -3.94
CA SER A 394 18.37 1.30 -3.29
C SER A 394 18.24 1.36 -1.78
N LEU A 395 17.11 0.92 -1.22
CA LEU A 395 16.88 0.94 0.24
C LEU A 395 17.77 -0.06 0.99
N LYS A 396 18.17 0.35 2.20
CA LYS A 396 19.26 -0.26 2.98
C LYS A 396 18.78 -1.39 3.90
N THR A 397 17.53 -1.37 4.35
CA THR A 397 16.95 -2.35 5.29
C THR A 397 16.03 -3.36 4.58
N ALA A 398 15.81 -4.53 5.20
CA ALA A 398 14.92 -5.56 4.63
C ALA A 398 13.45 -5.09 4.64
N THR A 399 13.04 -4.44 5.72
CA THR A 399 11.73 -3.82 5.93
C THR A 399 11.52 -2.68 4.94
N GLY A 400 12.50 -1.78 4.80
CA GLY A 400 12.47 -0.68 3.85
C GLY A 400 12.24 -1.17 2.42
N ARG A 401 13.06 -2.13 1.94
CA ARG A 401 12.90 -2.74 0.61
C ARG A 401 11.53 -3.38 0.42
N THR A 402 10.99 -4.05 1.44
CA THR A 402 9.65 -4.66 1.39
C THR A 402 8.56 -3.60 1.26
N LEU A 403 8.64 -2.52 2.03
CA LEU A 403 7.71 -1.40 1.94
C LEU A 403 7.82 -0.68 0.58
N ALA A 404 9.04 -0.51 0.06
CA ALA A 404 9.28 0.09 -1.25
C ALA A 404 8.65 -0.73 -2.39
N ARG A 405 8.76 -2.07 -2.37
CA ARG A 405 8.08 -2.93 -3.37
C ARG A 405 6.58 -2.68 -3.41
N ALA A 406 5.94 -2.61 -2.24
CA ALA A 406 4.51 -2.35 -2.14
C ALA A 406 4.14 -0.92 -2.58
N ARG A 407 4.97 0.08 -2.25
CA ARG A 407 4.76 1.48 -2.64
C ARG A 407 4.99 1.71 -4.14
N ARG A 408 5.99 1.07 -4.75
CA ARG A 408 6.26 1.10 -6.20
C ARG A 408 5.02 0.72 -7.01
N ILE A 409 4.37 -0.39 -6.65
CA ILE A 409 3.17 -0.87 -7.33
C ILE A 409 2.06 0.19 -7.27
N ARG A 410 1.89 0.84 -6.10
CA ARG A 410 0.88 1.91 -5.93
C ARG A 410 1.21 3.16 -6.74
N THR A 411 2.47 3.59 -6.74
CA THR A 411 2.93 4.73 -7.55
C THR A 411 2.65 4.46 -9.03
N ARG A 412 3.09 3.32 -9.56
CA ARG A 412 2.87 2.96 -10.96
C ARG A 412 1.38 2.88 -11.31
N SER A 413 0.59 2.19 -10.48
CA SER A 413 -0.85 2.06 -10.70
C SER A 413 -1.57 3.40 -10.69
N PHE A 414 -1.18 4.34 -9.82
CA PHE A 414 -1.78 5.68 -9.80
C PHE A 414 -1.47 6.44 -11.08
N TYR A 415 -0.20 6.54 -11.46
CA TYR A 415 0.18 7.34 -12.63
C TYR A 415 -0.29 6.72 -13.95
N THR A 416 -0.27 5.39 -14.09
CA THR A 416 -0.88 4.74 -15.26
C THR A 416 -2.37 5.05 -15.34
N GLY A 417 -3.13 4.90 -14.24
CA GLY A 417 -4.55 5.23 -14.25
C GLY A 417 -4.84 6.71 -14.53
N LEU A 418 -3.97 7.62 -14.05
CA LEU A 418 -4.08 9.04 -14.35
C LEU A 418 -3.83 9.33 -15.84
N LEU A 419 -2.84 8.67 -16.46
CA LEU A 419 -2.54 8.81 -17.89
C LEU A 419 -3.66 8.21 -18.76
N ASP A 420 -4.22 7.07 -18.36
CA ASP A 420 -5.35 6.44 -19.05
C ASP A 420 -6.58 7.37 -19.03
N GLU A 421 -6.93 7.93 -17.87
CA GLU A 421 -8.04 8.91 -17.75
C GLU A 421 -7.79 10.16 -18.59
N TRP A 422 -6.54 10.64 -18.63
CA TRP A 422 -6.14 11.78 -19.47
C TRP A 422 -6.40 11.50 -20.96
N GLN A 423 -6.03 10.30 -21.42
CA GLN A 423 -6.21 9.87 -22.80
C GLN A 423 -7.68 9.62 -23.14
N GLU A 424 -8.45 8.98 -22.25
CA GLU A 424 -9.88 8.72 -22.44
C GLU A 424 -10.69 10.01 -22.64
N LEU A 425 -10.29 11.09 -21.97
CA LEU A 425 -10.91 12.42 -22.09
C LEU A 425 -10.38 13.23 -23.29
N GLY A 426 -9.44 12.69 -24.07
CA GLY A 426 -8.85 13.38 -25.22
C GLY A 426 -7.98 14.58 -24.86
N LEU A 427 -7.44 14.63 -23.63
CA LEU A 427 -6.59 15.73 -23.16
C LEU A 427 -5.14 15.62 -23.65
N GLY A 428 -4.72 14.41 -24.02
CA GLY A 428 -3.40 14.12 -24.57
C GLY A 428 -3.09 12.63 -24.52
N GLU A 429 -2.33 12.11 -25.48
CA GLU A 429 -1.84 10.74 -25.45
C GLU A 429 -0.43 10.72 -24.86
N PHE A 430 -0.20 9.87 -23.86
CA PHE A 430 1.11 9.68 -23.26
C PHE A 430 1.50 8.20 -23.25
N LYS A 431 2.80 7.94 -23.43
CA LYS A 431 3.37 6.60 -23.34
C LYS A 431 4.36 6.54 -22.19
N ILE A 432 4.38 5.42 -21.48
CA ILE A 432 5.44 5.12 -20.51
C ILE A 432 6.51 4.33 -21.26
N VAL A 433 7.71 4.88 -21.35
CA VAL A 433 8.88 4.23 -21.96
C VAL A 433 9.95 4.00 -20.90
N GLU A 434 10.65 2.88 -21.02
CA GLU A 434 11.82 2.58 -20.20
C GLU A 434 13.05 2.82 -21.06
N GLU A 435 13.96 3.67 -20.58
CA GLU A 435 15.19 4.01 -21.29
C GLU A 435 16.37 3.95 -20.35
N GLU A 436 17.45 3.29 -20.78
CA GLU A 436 18.70 3.26 -20.03
C GLU A 436 19.53 4.51 -20.35
N ILE A 437 19.73 5.35 -19.34
CA ILE A 437 20.48 6.61 -19.44
C ILE A 437 21.56 6.59 -18.37
N ALA A 438 22.84 6.68 -18.75
CA ALA A 438 23.97 6.60 -17.82
C ALA A 438 24.06 5.30 -17.00
N GLY A 439 23.54 4.18 -17.53
CA GLY A 439 23.44 2.91 -16.79
C GLY A 439 22.30 2.87 -15.77
N VAL A 440 21.37 3.84 -15.82
CA VAL A 440 20.19 3.91 -14.96
C VAL A 440 18.93 3.80 -15.81
N VAL A 441 18.04 2.87 -15.46
CA VAL A 441 16.73 2.74 -16.13
C VAL A 441 15.82 3.90 -15.72
N CYS A 442 15.58 4.84 -16.62
CA CYS A 442 14.64 5.94 -16.47
C CYS A 442 13.26 5.51 -16.99
N ILE A 443 12.22 5.72 -16.16
CA ILE A 443 10.84 5.49 -16.55
C ILE A 443 10.26 6.84 -16.96
N LEU A 444 10.15 7.07 -18.27
CA LEU A 444 9.77 8.35 -18.85
C LEU A 444 8.32 8.31 -19.32
N VAL A 445 7.57 9.36 -18.98
CA VAL A 445 6.24 9.66 -19.51
C VAL A 445 6.43 10.62 -20.68
N VAL A 446 6.19 10.12 -21.88
CA VAL A 446 6.46 10.84 -23.13
C VAL A 446 5.14 11.14 -23.84
N PRO A 447 4.91 12.39 -24.30
CA PRO A 447 3.75 12.72 -25.13
C PRO A 447 3.82 11.99 -26.47
N GLY A 448 2.68 11.49 -26.95
CA GLY A 448 2.55 10.77 -28.22
C GLY A 448 2.63 11.69 -29.44
N ALA A 449 2.16 12.93 -29.30
CA ALA A 449 2.21 13.97 -30.32
C ALA A 449 2.29 15.35 -29.65
N CYS A 450 2.67 16.36 -30.44
CA CYS A 450 2.55 17.76 -30.06
C CYS A 450 1.06 18.16 -30.06
N SER A 451 0.74 19.24 -29.34
CA SER A 451 -0.60 19.87 -29.37
C SER A 451 -1.07 20.28 -30.77
N CYS A 452 -0.16 20.48 -31.73
CA CYS A 452 -0.50 20.73 -33.14
C CYS A 452 -0.76 19.45 -33.96
N GLY A 453 -0.73 18.27 -33.33
CA GLY A 453 -0.95 16.96 -33.95
C GLY A 453 0.27 16.36 -34.65
N GLN A 454 1.40 17.07 -34.70
CA GLN A 454 2.64 16.57 -35.31
C GLN A 454 3.49 15.75 -34.32
N PRO A 455 4.32 14.80 -34.80
CA PRO A 455 5.22 14.04 -33.93
C PRO A 455 6.23 14.94 -33.19
N LEU A 456 6.57 14.55 -31.96
CA LEU A 456 7.64 15.17 -31.18
C LEU A 456 8.94 14.37 -31.31
N GLU A 457 10.02 15.05 -31.67
CA GLU A 457 11.37 14.51 -31.54
C GLU A 457 11.81 14.63 -30.08
N ARG A 458 12.41 13.57 -29.55
CA ARG A 458 12.86 13.51 -28.16
C ARG A 458 14.35 13.22 -28.12
N ARG A 459 15.08 13.97 -27.31
CA ARG A 459 16.51 13.76 -27.03
C ARG A 459 16.73 13.65 -25.53
N THR A 460 17.61 12.74 -25.13
CA THR A 460 18.00 12.53 -23.74
C THR A 460 19.49 12.76 -23.59
N ASP A 461 19.89 13.42 -22.49
CA ASP A 461 21.28 13.70 -22.15
C ASP A 461 21.49 13.70 -20.64
N ILE A 462 22.75 13.83 -20.21
CA ILE A 462 23.16 13.89 -18.81
C ILE A 462 23.77 15.26 -18.51
N ARG A 463 23.33 15.87 -17.41
CA ARG A 463 23.90 17.11 -16.88
C ARG A 463 24.51 16.85 -15.50
N ASP A 464 25.83 16.97 -15.40
CA ASP A 464 26.53 16.86 -14.12
C ASP A 464 26.55 18.21 -13.39
N ALA A 465 26.05 18.21 -12.15
CA ALA A 465 26.12 19.34 -11.24
C ALA A 465 26.84 18.95 -9.94
N LEU A 466 27.28 19.96 -9.18
CA LEU A 466 27.92 19.79 -7.86
C LEU A 466 27.12 18.82 -6.96
N LYS A 467 25.80 18.99 -6.88
CA LYS A 467 24.92 18.17 -6.01
C LYS A 467 24.57 16.81 -6.61
N CYS A 468 24.07 16.75 -7.84
CA CYS A 468 23.61 15.49 -8.44
C CYS A 468 23.95 15.40 -9.94
N ARG A 469 23.97 14.18 -10.47
CA ARG A 469 23.91 13.93 -11.92
C ARG A 469 22.43 13.90 -12.31
N SER A 470 22.04 14.66 -13.33
CA SER A 470 20.65 14.76 -13.77
C SER A 470 20.48 14.20 -15.18
N VAL A 471 19.35 13.56 -15.45
CA VAL A 471 18.89 13.34 -16.82
C VAL A 471 18.21 14.62 -17.30
N VAL A 472 18.47 14.98 -18.55
CA VAL A 472 17.80 16.05 -19.29
C VAL A 472 17.02 15.41 -20.43
N VAL A 473 15.76 15.78 -20.59
CA VAL A 473 14.89 15.31 -21.67
C VAL A 473 14.37 16.53 -22.41
N GLU A 474 14.70 16.59 -23.69
CA GLU A 474 14.31 17.66 -24.62
C GLU A 474 13.27 17.12 -25.59
N TYR A 475 12.24 17.93 -25.86
CA TYR A 475 11.22 17.67 -26.87
C TYR A 475 11.21 18.79 -27.90
N ARG A 476 11.09 18.44 -29.19
CA ARG A 476 11.01 19.39 -30.30
C ARG A 476 9.96 18.98 -31.32
N CYS A 477 9.08 19.90 -31.69
CA CYS A 477 8.10 19.72 -32.76
C CYS A 477 8.56 20.42 -34.03
N LYS A 478 8.79 19.67 -35.12
CA LYS A 478 9.15 20.26 -36.43
C LYS A 478 8.00 21.00 -37.10
N GLY A 479 6.75 20.70 -36.72
CA GLY A 479 5.55 21.29 -37.32
C GLY A 479 5.25 22.71 -36.85
N CYS A 480 5.27 22.94 -35.53
CA CYS A 480 4.98 24.26 -34.94
C CYS A 480 6.17 24.93 -34.27
N GLY A 481 7.35 24.30 -34.27
CA GLY A 481 8.55 24.82 -33.61
C GLY A 481 8.52 24.75 -32.09
N PHE A 482 7.56 24.02 -31.48
CA PHE A 482 7.51 23.84 -30.03
C PHE A 482 8.76 23.17 -29.50
N GLU A 483 9.34 23.71 -28.42
CA GLU A 483 10.49 23.15 -27.72
C GLU A 483 10.22 23.13 -26.21
N SER A 484 10.63 22.05 -25.54
CA SER A 484 10.49 21.89 -24.09
C SER A 484 11.64 21.08 -23.52
N GLU A 485 12.14 21.49 -22.35
CA GLU A 485 13.15 20.76 -21.59
C GLU A 485 12.61 20.46 -20.19
N PHE A 486 12.78 19.23 -19.70
CA PHE A 486 12.72 18.96 -18.27
C PHE A 486 13.89 18.08 -17.82
N SER A 487 14.28 18.25 -16.56
CA SER A 487 15.38 17.49 -15.97
C SER A 487 15.08 17.06 -14.54
N PHE A 488 15.74 15.98 -14.11
CA PHE A 488 15.70 15.52 -12.73
C PHE A 488 16.97 14.73 -12.35
N CYS A 489 17.34 14.76 -11.06
CA CYS A 489 18.48 14.01 -10.54
C CYS A 489 18.25 12.49 -10.72
N LEU A 490 19.28 11.77 -11.14
CA LEU A 490 19.25 10.31 -11.20
C LEU A 490 19.24 9.72 -9.79
N PRO A 491 18.48 8.64 -9.55
CA PRO A 491 18.52 7.94 -8.27
C PRO A 491 19.89 7.31 -8.05
N ASN A 492 20.41 7.37 -6.83
CA ASN A 492 21.70 6.79 -6.47
C ASN A 492 21.62 5.25 -6.44
N VAL A 493 21.95 4.62 -7.57
CA VAL A 493 21.94 3.16 -7.78
C VAL A 493 23.33 2.62 -8.11
N LYS A 494 23.57 1.34 -7.80
CA LYS A 494 24.84 0.67 -8.14
C LYS A 494 25.06 0.72 -9.65
N GLY A 495 26.21 1.23 -10.09
CA GLY A 495 26.57 1.35 -11.50
C GLY A 495 26.60 2.78 -12.06
N LEU A 496 26.12 3.77 -11.29
CA LEU A 496 26.33 5.18 -11.63
C LEU A 496 27.83 5.52 -11.59
N PRO A 497 28.44 6.00 -12.69
CA PRO A 497 29.86 6.36 -12.71
C PRO A 497 30.15 7.47 -11.68
N GLU A 498 31.22 7.32 -10.89
CA GLU A 498 31.67 8.33 -9.92
C GLU A 498 31.93 9.68 -10.62
N LYS A 499 31.61 10.80 -9.94
CA LYS A 499 31.89 12.12 -10.51
C LYS A 499 33.41 12.36 -10.52
N PRO A 500 33.93 13.14 -11.49
CA PRO A 500 35.34 13.55 -11.48
C PRO A 500 35.80 14.19 -10.16
N ASN A 501 34.92 14.92 -9.48
CA ASN A 501 35.18 15.57 -8.18
C ASN A 501 35.10 14.64 -6.96
N ASP A 502 34.53 13.44 -7.07
CA ASP A 502 34.47 12.49 -5.94
C ASP A 502 35.84 11.87 -5.64
N ARG A 503 36.74 11.82 -6.65
CA ARG A 503 38.15 11.41 -6.48
C ARG A 503 38.94 12.37 -5.58
N VAL A 504 38.61 13.67 -5.59
CA VAL A 504 39.29 14.70 -4.79
C VAL A 504 38.82 14.67 -3.33
N LYS A 505 37.53 14.37 -3.08
CA LYS A 505 36.99 14.20 -1.72
C LYS A 505 37.49 12.94 -1.02
N GLY A 506 37.76 11.86 -1.77
CA GLY A 506 38.42 10.66 -1.24
C GLY A 506 39.83 10.96 -0.71
N ALA A 507 40.63 11.72 -1.45
CA ALA A 507 42.01 12.05 -1.10
C ALA A 507 42.16 13.05 0.08
N LEU A 508 41.14 13.88 0.34
CA LEU A 508 41.11 14.79 1.50
C LEU A 508 40.72 14.08 2.81
N ASN A 509 39.98 12.96 2.73
CA ASN A 509 39.50 12.23 3.91
C ASN A 509 40.55 11.26 4.49
N ASP A 510 41.49 10.74 3.69
CA ASP A 510 42.53 9.80 4.17
C ASP A 510 43.66 10.48 4.97
N ARG A 511 43.75 11.82 4.95
CA ARG A 511 44.78 12.58 5.71
C ARG A 511 44.35 12.96 7.14
N GLN A 512 43.16 12.59 7.58
CA GLN A 512 42.61 12.95 8.91
C GLN A 512 42.35 11.75 9.83
N ALA A 513 42.83 10.55 9.50
CA ALA A 513 42.85 9.45 10.45
C ALA A 513 44.02 9.67 11.44
N PRO A 514 43.80 9.67 12.77
CA PRO A 514 44.91 9.70 13.73
C PRO A 514 45.71 8.39 13.58
N PRO A 515 47.04 8.42 13.76
CA PRO A 515 47.83 7.19 13.69
C PRO A 515 47.34 6.22 14.75
N ALA A 516 47.09 4.98 14.33
CA ALA A 516 46.87 3.88 15.26
C ALA A 516 48.16 3.70 16.07
N GLY A 517 48.09 3.98 17.37
CA GLY A 517 49.20 3.75 18.29
C GLY A 517 49.28 2.27 18.65
N ASP A 518 50.50 1.74 18.58
CA ASP A 518 50.92 0.42 19.08
C ASP A 518 50.83 0.31 20.62
#